data_AF-A0AAE0E305-F1
#
_entry.id   AF-A0AAE0E305-F1
#
_cell.length_a   1.000
_cell.length_b   1.000
_cell.length_c   1.000
_cell.angle_alpha   90.00
_cell.angle_beta   90.00
_cell.angle_gamma   90.00
#
_symmetry.space_group_name_H-M   'P 1'
#
loop_
_entity.id
_entity.type
_entity.pdbx_description
1 polymer ?
#
loop_
_entity_poly.entity_id
_entity_poly.type
_entity_poly.pdbx_seq_one_letter_code
_entity_poly.pdbx_strand_id
1 'polypeptide(L)'
;LENFYYMILIIVAGYMYNTEVVVDALSIWISTLSLANHMIISLYRVRVPNELGAGNASGAKFATIVSVIHSLLIGLLFWSIIIAIPEKLAIMFTSSDAVITMVDELAVLLAFTIFLNCIQLVLL
;
A
#
# COMPACT_ATOMS: atom_id res chain seq x y z
N LEU A 1 11.18 7.93 -6.32
CA LEU A 1 10.83 9.12 -5.51
C LEU A 1 10.14 8.69 -4.20
N GLU A 2 9.09 7.88 -4.27
CA GLU A 2 8.32 7.40 -3.10
C GLU A 2 9.17 6.73 -2.01
N ASN A 3 10.11 5.86 -2.39
CA ASN A 3 10.97 5.17 -1.41
C ASN A 3 11.84 6.13 -0.56
N PHE A 4 12.20 7.30 -1.12
CA PHE A 4 12.96 8.31 -0.41
C PHE A 4 12.10 9.04 0.64
N TYR A 5 10.81 9.28 0.34
CA TYR A 5 9.86 9.83 1.30
C TYR A 5 9.63 8.89 2.48
N TYR A 6 9.46 7.59 2.23
CA TYR A 6 9.31 6.60 3.30
C TYR A 6 10.56 6.51 4.19
N MET A 7 11.76 6.60 3.60
CA MET A 7 13.01 6.60 4.36
C MET A 7 13.14 7.83 5.28
N ILE A 8 12.75 9.01 4.79
CA ILE A 8 12.70 10.23 5.63
C ILE A 8 11.70 10.06 6.76
N LEU A 9 10.51 9.49 6.49
CA LEU A 9 9.48 9.25 7.50
C LEU A 9 9.98 8.35 8.63
N ILE A 10 10.69 7.27 8.30
CA ILE A 10 11.32 6.37 9.28
C ILE A 10 12.37 7.10 10.11
N ILE A 11 13.21 7.92 9.47
CA ILE A 11 14.26 8.70 10.16
C ILE A 11 13.63 9.70 11.15
N VAL A 12 12.54 10.36 10.76
CA VAL A 12 11.81 11.31 11.62
C VAL A 12 11.11 10.58 12.77
N ALA A 13 10.51 9.42 12.52
CA ALA A 13 9.97 8.54 13.56
C ALA A 13 11.06 8.09 14.56
N GLY A 14 12.29 7.91 14.07
CA GLY A 14 13.52 7.68 14.84
C GLY A 14 13.90 8.80 15.82
N TYR A 15 13.20 9.93 15.83
CA TYR A 15 13.42 11.05 16.75
C TYR A 15 12.25 11.28 17.73
N MET A 16 11.21 10.45 17.68
CA MET A 16 10.03 10.57 18.56
C MET A 16 10.25 9.95 19.94
N TYR A 17 9.45 10.38 20.93
CA TYR A 17 9.39 9.70 22.22
C TYR A 17 8.79 8.30 22.04
N ASN A 18 9.40 7.29 22.67
CA ASN A 18 9.09 5.87 22.46
C ASN A 18 9.45 5.37 21.04
N THR A 19 10.69 5.66 20.64
CA THR A 19 11.24 5.49 19.29
C THR A 19 11.11 4.08 18.72
N GLU A 20 11.35 3.06 19.55
CA GLU A 20 11.28 1.66 19.13
C GLU A 20 9.86 1.30 18.67
N VAL A 21 8.85 1.71 19.46
CA VAL A 21 7.45 1.43 19.17
C VAL A 21 6.98 2.15 17.91
N VAL A 22 7.33 3.44 17.79
CA VAL A 22 6.92 4.26 16.64
C VAL A 22 7.58 3.76 15.36
N VAL A 23 8.88 3.45 15.39
CA VAL A 23 9.62 2.96 14.21
C VAL A 23 9.12 1.58 13.78
N ASP A 24 8.83 0.67 14.72
CA ASP A 24 8.28 -0.65 14.39
C ASP A 24 6.88 -0.54 13.77
N ALA A 25 5.98 0.23 14.39
CA ALA A 25 4.63 0.43 13.87
C ALA A 25 4.66 1.06 12.47
N LEU A 26 5.50 2.07 12.26
CA LEU A 26 5.68 2.72 10.96
C LEU A 26 6.30 1.77 9.93
N SER A 27 7.21 0.90 10.33
CA SER A 27 7.83 -0.10 9.44
C SER A 27 6.82 -1.13 8.95
N ILE A 28 5.93 -1.60 9.84
CA ILE A 28 4.82 -2.50 9.48
C ILE A 28 3.86 -1.80 8.50
N TRP A 29 3.54 -0.53 8.77
CA TRP A 29 2.70 0.29 7.91
C TRP A 29 3.29 0.44 6.50
N ILE A 30 4.56 0.87 6.38
CA ILE A 30 5.24 1.06 5.10
C ILE A 30 5.39 -0.27 4.35
N SER A 31 5.73 -1.36 5.05
CA SER A 31 5.89 -2.69 4.45
C SER A 31 4.59 -3.19 3.82
N THR A 32 3.46 -3.01 4.53
CA THR A 32 2.15 -3.41 4.04
C THR A 32 1.73 -2.58 2.82
N LEU A 33 1.97 -1.26 2.86
CA LEU A 33 1.71 -0.37 1.72
C LEU A 33 2.55 -0.74 0.49
N SER A 34 3.83 -1.03 0.69
CA SER A 34 4.75 -1.44 -0.38
C SER A 34 4.30 -2.75 -1.05
N LEU A 35 3.86 -3.73 -0.27
CA LEU A 35 3.36 -5.00 -0.79
C LEU A 35 2.13 -4.82 -1.69
N ALA A 36 1.15 -4.03 -1.24
CA ALA A 36 -0.05 -3.72 -2.01
C ALA A 36 0.29 -3.03 -3.34
N ASN A 37 1.19 -2.04 -3.32
CA ASN A 37 1.62 -1.32 -4.51
C ASN A 37 2.36 -2.23 -5.51
N HIS A 38 3.24 -3.12 -5.05
CA HIS A 38 3.96 -4.05 -5.94
C HIS A 38 2.99 -4.96 -6.72
N MET A 39 1.93 -5.45 -6.07
CA MET A 39 0.92 -6.28 -6.74
C MET A 39 0.21 -5.54 -7.88
N ILE A 40 -0.17 -4.29 -7.64
CA ILE A 40 -0.89 -3.46 -8.63
C ILE A 40 0.03 -3.10 -9.80
N ILE A 41 1.26 -2.66 -9.51
CA ILE A 41 2.24 -2.24 -10.51
C ILE A 41 2.63 -3.40 -11.45
N SER A 42 2.76 -4.62 -10.92
CA SER A 42 3.18 -5.79 -11.72
C SER A 42 2.21 -6.08 -12.87
N LEU A 43 0.90 -6.01 -12.60
CA LEU A 43 -0.14 -6.24 -13.62
C LEU A 43 -0.17 -5.14 -14.70
N TYR A 44 -0.01 -3.88 -14.30
CA TYR A 44 0.01 -2.75 -15.23
C TYR A 44 1.26 -2.75 -16.10
N ARG A 45 2.44 -2.93 -15.50
CA ARG A 45 3.75 -2.84 -16.18
C ARG A 45 3.95 -3.88 -17.28
N VAL A 46 3.33 -5.05 -17.17
CA VAL A 46 3.51 -6.11 -18.18
C VAL A 46 2.48 -6.05 -19.31
N ARG A 47 1.29 -5.50 -19.06
CA ARG A 47 0.19 -5.50 -20.05
C ARG A 47 0.11 -4.24 -20.88
N VAL A 48 0.15 -3.06 -20.24
CA VAL A 48 -0.10 -1.79 -20.93
C VAL A 48 1.03 -1.43 -21.91
N PRO A 49 2.32 -1.54 -21.55
CA PRO A 49 3.42 -1.27 -22.49
C PRO A 49 3.50 -2.30 -23.63
N ASN A 50 3.07 -3.55 -23.38
CA ASN A 50 3.11 -4.62 -24.37
C ASN A 50 2.07 -4.39 -25.49
N GLU A 51 0.85 -3.97 -25.13
CA GLU A 51 -0.18 -3.59 -26.11
C GLU A 51 0.15 -2.28 -26.85
N LEU A 52 0.76 -1.32 -26.16
CA LEU A 52 1.28 -0.09 -26.78
C LEU A 52 2.40 -0.38 -27.79
N GLY A 53 3.36 -1.26 -27.44
CA GLY A 53 4.45 -1.67 -28.31
C GLY A 53 3.99 -2.47 -29.54
N ALA A 54 2.86 -3.15 -29.45
CA ALA A 54 2.23 -3.86 -30.56
C ALA A 54 1.44 -2.93 -31.52
N GLY A 55 1.38 -1.62 -31.25
CA GLY A 55 0.62 -0.66 -32.05
C GLY A 55 -0.91 -0.74 -31.84
N ASN A 56 -1.37 -1.48 -30.84
CA ASN A 56 -2.79 -1.69 -30.56
C ASN A 56 -3.31 -0.67 -29.53
N ALA A 57 -3.63 0.54 -30.01
CA ALA A 57 -4.15 1.62 -29.15
C ALA A 57 -5.48 1.27 -28.45
N SER A 58 -6.32 0.45 -29.08
CA SER A 58 -7.57 -0.06 -28.47
C SER A 58 -7.30 -1.07 -27.36
N GLY A 59 -6.35 -2.00 -27.57
CA GLY A 59 -5.94 -2.99 -26.58
C GLY A 59 -5.29 -2.35 -25.36
N ALA A 60 -4.47 -1.32 -25.57
CA ALA A 60 -3.86 -0.55 -24.49
C ALA A 60 -4.91 0.12 -23.59
N LYS A 61 -5.93 0.76 -24.18
CA LYS A 61 -7.03 1.39 -23.41
C LYS A 61 -7.82 0.35 -22.60
N PHE A 62 -8.11 -0.80 -23.20
CA PHE A 62 -8.82 -1.88 -22.51
C PHE A 62 -7.98 -2.45 -21.36
N ALA A 63 -6.68 -2.68 -21.58
CA ALA A 63 -5.75 -3.14 -20.56
C ALA A 63 -5.67 -2.17 -19.38
N THR A 64 -5.60 -0.86 -19.64
CA THR A 64 -5.64 0.16 -18.58
C THR A 64 -6.92 0.06 -17.77
N ILE A 65 -8.10 0.04 -18.41
CA ILE A 65 -9.41 -0.05 -17.72
C ILE A 65 -9.51 -1.32 -16.86
N VAL A 66 -9.07 -2.46 -17.37
CA VAL A 66 -9.07 -3.72 -16.61
C VAL A 66 -8.12 -3.63 -15.41
N SER A 67 -6.93 -3.05 -15.58
CA SER A 67 -6.00 -2.81 -14.47
C SER A 67 -6.57 -1.86 -13.42
N VAL A 68 -7.35 -0.84 -13.82
CA VAL A 68 -8.05 0.08 -12.91
C VAL A 68 -9.05 -0.65 -12.03
N ILE A 69 -9.93 -1.43 -12.66
CA ILE A 69 -10.98 -2.13 -11.94
C ILE A 69 -10.38 -3.16 -10.98
N HIS A 70 -9.31 -3.83 -11.41
CA HIS A 70 -8.62 -4.82 -10.60
C HIS A 70 -7.89 -4.20 -9.41
N SER A 71 -7.21 -3.06 -9.59
CA SER A 71 -6.58 -2.34 -8.48
C SER A 71 -7.61 -1.79 -7.49
N LEU A 72 -8.75 -1.29 -7.98
CA LEU A 72 -9.84 -0.83 -7.12
C LEU A 72 -10.43 -1.97 -6.27
N LEU A 73 -10.65 -3.14 -6.87
CA LEU A 73 -11.12 -4.36 -6.18
C LEU A 73 -10.13 -4.81 -5.11
N ILE A 74 -8.84 -4.91 -5.45
CA ILE A 74 -7.79 -5.28 -4.50
C ILE A 74 -7.68 -4.23 -3.38
N GLY A 75 -7.70 -2.94 -3.73
CA GLY A 75 -7.66 -1.84 -2.76
C GLY A 75 -8.83 -1.88 -1.78
N LEU A 76 -10.05 -2.13 -2.27
CA LEU A 76 -11.25 -2.31 -1.44
C LEU A 76 -11.17 -3.55 -0.55
N LEU A 77 -10.64 -4.67 -1.06
CA LEU A 77 -10.44 -5.88 -0.27
C LEU A 77 -9.45 -5.64 0.86
N PHE A 78 -8.27 -5.08 0.58
CA PHE A 78 -7.30 -4.74 1.61
C PHE A 78 -7.84 -3.72 2.61
N TRP A 79 -8.53 -2.68 2.13
CA TRP A 79 -9.19 -1.70 2.99
C TRP A 79 -10.18 -2.36 3.95
N SER A 80 -11.04 -3.25 3.44
CA SER A 80 -12.03 -3.96 4.26
C SER A 80 -11.37 -4.94 5.25
N ILE A 81 -10.30 -5.62 4.86
CA ILE A 81 -9.58 -6.56 5.74
C ILE A 81 -8.87 -5.82 6.87
N ILE A 82 -8.20 -4.71 6.55
CA ILE A 82 -7.45 -3.91 7.53
C ILE A 82 -8.40 -3.31 8.57
N ILE A 83 -9.59 -2.85 8.16
CA ILE A 83 -10.60 -2.32 9.10
C ILE A 83 -11.27 -3.44 9.90
N ALA A 84 -11.53 -4.60 9.29
CA ALA A 84 -12.24 -5.68 9.96
C ALA A 84 -11.39 -6.35 11.05
N ILE A 85 -10.07 -6.44 10.88
CA ILE A 85 -9.20 -7.19 11.79
C ILE A 85 -7.80 -6.55 11.99
N PRO A 86 -7.74 -5.29 12.42
CA PRO A 86 -6.46 -4.57 12.58
C PRO A 86 -5.55 -5.22 13.64
N GLU A 87 -6.12 -5.68 14.75
CA GLU A 87 -5.37 -6.38 15.82
C GLU A 87 -4.66 -7.65 15.31
N LYS A 88 -5.33 -8.47 14.49
CA LYS A 88 -4.69 -9.70 13.96
C LYS A 88 -3.58 -9.42 12.98
N LEU A 89 -3.66 -8.31 12.24
CA LEU A 89 -2.56 -7.87 11.38
C LEU A 89 -1.37 -7.46 12.24
N ALA A 90 -1.59 -6.68 13.30
CA ALA A 90 -0.51 -6.26 14.17
C ALA A 90 0.18 -7.44 14.89
N ILE A 91 -0.60 -8.40 15.40
CA ILE A 91 -0.09 -9.60 16.09
C ILE A 91 0.77 -10.49 15.17
N MET A 92 0.55 -10.46 13.84
CA MET A 92 1.39 -11.20 12.88
C MET A 92 2.82 -10.66 12.78
N PHE A 93 3.03 -9.38 13.09
CA PHE A 93 4.32 -8.71 12.95
C PHE A 93 5.04 -8.50 14.28
N THR A 94 4.31 -8.38 15.39
CA THR A 94 4.91 -8.12 16.71
C THR A 94 4.08 -8.70 17.85
N SER A 95 4.75 -9.04 18.94
CA SER A 95 4.13 -9.49 20.20
C SER A 95 4.04 -8.37 21.25
N SER A 96 4.45 -7.14 20.91
CA SER A 96 4.44 -6.01 21.85
C SER A 96 3.10 -5.29 21.81
N ASP A 97 2.38 -5.27 22.94
CA ASP A 97 1.06 -4.61 23.07
C ASP A 97 1.13 -3.10 22.72
N ALA A 98 2.25 -2.44 23.04
CA ALA A 98 2.47 -1.04 22.73
C ALA A 98 2.56 -0.80 21.20
N VAL A 99 3.20 -1.71 20.46
CA VAL A 99 3.29 -1.63 19.01
C VAL A 99 1.95 -2.00 18.37
N ILE A 100 1.25 -3.00 18.92
CA ILE A 100 -0.08 -3.39 18.44
C ILE A 100 -1.07 -2.22 18.50
N THR A 101 -1.09 -1.50 19.63
CA THR A 101 -1.97 -0.34 19.81
C THR A 101 -1.65 0.78 18.81
N MET A 102 -0.37 1.07 18.58
CA MET A 102 0.06 2.07 17.59
C MET A 102 -0.28 1.66 16.15
N VAL A 103 -0.12 0.38 15.80
CA VAL A 103 -0.48 -0.14 14.48
C VAL A 103 -1.99 -0.06 14.27
N ASP A 104 -2.80 -0.32 15.30
CA ASP A 104 -4.26 -0.20 15.24
C ASP A 104 -4.71 1.24 14.95
N GLU A 105 -4.13 2.23 15.64
CA GLU A 105 -4.39 3.65 15.36
C GLU A 105 -4.00 4.06 13.93
N LEU A 106 -2.91 3.48 13.40
CA LEU A 106 -2.43 3.71 12.04
C LEU A 106 -3.18 2.87 10.98
N ALA A 107 -3.90 1.82 11.36
CA ALA A 107 -4.52 0.87 10.44
C ALA A 107 -5.60 1.53 9.57
N VAL A 108 -6.41 2.41 10.16
CA VAL A 108 -7.42 3.17 9.41
C VAL A 108 -6.75 4.09 8.39
N LEU A 109 -5.68 4.77 8.79
CA LEU A 109 -4.90 5.63 7.88
C LEU A 109 -4.23 4.82 6.76
N LEU A 110 -3.70 3.63 7.09
CA LEU A 110 -3.12 2.69 6.12
C LEU A 110 -4.15 2.27 5.07
N ALA A 111 -5.32 1.88 5.52
CA ALA A 111 -6.41 1.44 4.65
C ALA A 111 -6.78 2.57 3.67
N PHE A 112 -7.00 3.79 4.17
CA PHE A 112 -7.28 4.96 3.31
C PHE A 112 -6.13 5.27 2.35
N THR A 113 -4.89 5.16 2.81
CA THR A 113 -3.70 5.40 1.98
C THR A 113 -3.60 4.39 0.83
N ILE A 114 -3.84 3.10 1.10
CA ILE A 114 -3.87 2.05 0.06
C ILE A 114 -5.00 2.34 -0.93
N PHE A 115 -6.20 2.69 -0.46
CA PHE A 115 -7.33 3.01 -1.31
C PHE A 115 -7.05 4.21 -2.24
N LEU A 116 -6.48 5.29 -1.70
CA LEU A 116 -6.10 6.47 -2.50
C LEU A 116 -4.98 6.16 -3.49
N ASN A 117 -3.95 5.40 -3.09
CA ASN A 117 -2.88 4.99 -3.99
C ASN A 117 -3.40 4.12 -5.15
N CYS A 118 -4.41 3.27 -4.92
CA CYS A 118 -5.02 2.47 -5.99
C CYS A 118 -5.65 3.35 -7.09
N ILE A 119 -6.25 4.49 -6.71
CA ILE A 119 -6.81 5.46 -7.64
C ILE A 119 -5.68 6.24 -8.34
N GLN A 120 -4.69 6.68 -7.57
CA GLN A 120 -3.63 7.56 -8.04
C GLN A 120 -2.68 6.85 -9.02
N LEU A 121 -2.36 5.58 -8.78
CA LEU A 121 -1.49 4.76 -9.62
C LEU A 121 -2.12 4.41 -10.97
N VAL A 122 -3.43 4.49 -11.06
CA VAL A 122 -4.20 4.18 -12.26
C VAL A 122 -4.33 5.37 -13.20
N LEU A 123 -4.40 6.58 -12.63
CA LEU A 123 -4.46 7.84 -13.37
C LEU A 123 -3.08 8.23 -13.95
N LEU A 124 -2.01 7.54 -13.56
CA LEU A 124 -0.62 7.77 -13.96
C LEU A 124 -0.18 6.82 -15.10
#